data_AF-A0A917X0M5-F1
#
_entry.id   AF-A0A917X0M5-F1
#
_cell.length_a   1.000
_cell.length_b   1.000
_cell.length_c   1.000
_cell.angle_alpha   90.00
_cell.angle_beta   90.00
_cell.angle_gamma   90.00
#
_symmetry.space_group_name_H-M   'P 1'
#
loop_
_entity.id
_entity.type
_entity.pdbx_description
1 polymer ?
#
loop_
_entity_poly.entity_id
_entity_poly.type
_entity_poly.pdbx_seq_one_letter_code
_entity_poly.pdbx_strand_id
1 'polypeptide(L)'
;MIPDTSRRLMPCLVVQGAARALDFYAAVFGATERMRFPGPDGSIVHAEIEIGGAVLIVEDADPNRGVQAPPAGGLAGTPVFQYLYVEDVDAVVARAVELGATLHRGPREPVLR
;
A
#
# COMPACT_ATOMS: atom_id res chain seq x y z
N MET A 1 20.19 -15.98 13.44
CA MET A 1 20.68 -15.50 12.14
C MET A 1 19.47 -15.16 11.29
N ILE A 2 19.39 -13.96 10.73
CA ILE A 2 18.33 -13.56 9.80
C ILE A 2 18.84 -13.91 8.39
N PRO A 3 18.12 -14.72 7.58
CA PRO A 3 18.50 -15.02 6.20
C PRO A 3 18.67 -13.76 5.35
N ASP A 4 19.61 -13.75 4.39
CA ASP A 4 19.85 -12.59 3.52
C ASP A 4 18.65 -12.21 2.65
N THR A 5 17.73 -13.16 2.43
CA THR A 5 16.47 -12.98 1.70
C THR A 5 15.32 -12.49 2.59
N SER A 6 15.52 -12.38 3.90
CA SER A 6 14.48 -11.93 4.83
C SER A 6 14.39 -10.42 4.87
N ARG A 7 13.20 -9.89 4.56
CA ARG A 7 12.88 -8.47 4.75
C ARG A 7 12.97 -8.13 6.23
N ARG A 8 13.81 -7.16 6.58
CA ARG A 8 14.06 -6.75 7.98
C ARG A 8 13.01 -5.78 8.52
N LEU A 9 12.28 -5.13 7.62
CA LEU A 9 11.21 -4.18 7.92
C LEU A 9 10.15 -4.31 6.82
N MET A 10 8.89 -4.42 7.22
CA MET A 10 7.73 -4.43 6.34
C MET A 10 6.74 -3.38 6.85
N PRO A 11 6.48 -2.32 6.09
CA PRO A 11 5.44 -1.37 6.46
C PRO A 11 4.08 -2.06 6.52
N CYS A 12 3.30 -1.74 7.55
CA CYS A 12 1.89 -2.11 7.63
C CYS A 12 1.02 -0.90 7.28
N LEU A 13 0.12 -1.09 6.32
CA LEU A 13 -0.90 -0.13 5.92
C LEU A 13 -2.25 -0.59 6.49
N VAL A 14 -2.73 0.12 7.51
CA VAL A 14 -4.07 -0.10 8.07
C VAL A 14 -5.08 0.74 7.30
N VAL A 15 -6.07 0.10 6.71
CA VAL A 15 -7.05 0.74 5.81
C VAL A 15 -8.48 0.41 6.21
N GLN A 16 -9.44 1.12 5.61
CA GLN A 16 -10.85 0.77 5.66
C GLN A 16 -11.20 0.00 4.38
N GLY A 17 -11.32 -1.33 4.47
CA GLY A 17 -11.58 -2.20 3.33
C GLY A 17 -10.30 -2.68 2.66
N ALA A 18 -9.53 -3.51 3.35
CA ALA A 18 -8.25 -4.04 2.87
C ALA A 18 -8.39 -4.84 1.57
N ALA A 19 -9.47 -5.61 1.38
CA ALA A 19 -9.70 -6.33 0.12
C ALA A 19 -9.69 -5.39 -1.09
N ARG A 20 -10.38 -4.24 -0.98
CA ARG A 20 -10.41 -3.22 -2.05
C ARG A 20 -9.05 -2.55 -2.24
N ALA A 21 -8.29 -2.37 -1.15
CA ALA A 21 -6.94 -1.81 -1.24
C ALA A 21 -6.00 -2.78 -1.97
N LEU A 22 -6.09 -4.09 -1.69
CA LEU A 22 -5.33 -5.12 -2.40
C LEU A 22 -5.64 -5.12 -3.90
N ASP A 23 -6.92 -5.06 -4.28
CA ASP A 23 -7.33 -4.97 -5.69
C ASP A 23 -6.77 -3.70 -6.37
N PHE A 24 -6.80 -2.57 -5.67
CA PHE A 24 -6.22 -1.32 -6.17
C PHE A 24 -4.71 -1.45 -6.36
N TYR A 25 -3.98 -2.00 -5.38
CA TYR A 25 -2.53 -2.16 -5.49
C TYR A 25 -2.13 -3.14 -6.59
N ALA A 26 -2.93 -4.20 -6.81
CA ALA A 26 -2.75 -5.11 -7.93
C ALA A 26 -2.95 -4.38 -9.28
N ALA A 27 -4.02 -3.60 -9.41
CA ALA A 27 -4.36 -2.92 -10.66
C ALA A 27 -3.42 -1.75 -11.03
N VAL A 28 -2.88 -1.04 -10.02
CA VAL A 28 -2.03 0.15 -10.22
C VAL A 28 -0.55 -0.19 -10.24
N PHE A 29 -0.11 -1.05 -9.32
CA PHE A 29 1.31 -1.32 -9.10
C PHE A 29 1.72 -2.74 -9.50
N GLY A 30 0.80 -3.56 -10.00
CA GLY A 30 1.07 -4.97 -10.31
C GLY A 30 1.35 -5.79 -9.04
N ALA A 31 0.81 -5.38 -7.90
CA ALA A 31 1.01 -6.10 -6.64
C ALA A 31 0.51 -7.54 -6.73
N THR A 32 1.25 -8.46 -6.11
CA THR A 32 0.85 -9.87 -6.00
C THR A 32 0.68 -10.24 -4.53
N GLU A 33 -0.38 -10.98 -4.21
CA GLU A 33 -0.56 -11.49 -2.86
C GLU A 33 0.37 -12.66 -2.58
N ARG A 34 1.11 -12.57 -1.49
CA ARG A 34 1.97 -13.65 -0.99
C ARG A 34 1.20 -14.54 -0.02
N MET A 35 0.40 -13.92 0.83
CA MET A 35 -0.41 -14.61 1.83
C MET A 35 -1.52 -13.69 2.36
N ARG A 36 -2.60 -14.31 2.85
CA ARG A 36 -3.78 -13.63 3.37
C ARG A 36 -4.36 -14.41 4.56
N PHE A 37 -4.65 -13.70 5.64
CA PHE A 37 -5.37 -14.20 6.81
C PHE A 37 -6.73 -13.48 6.92
N PRO A 38 -7.84 -14.15 6.55
CA PRO A 38 -9.17 -13.57 6.68
C PRO A 38 -9.65 -13.55 8.14
N GLY A 39 -10.37 -12.50 8.50
CA GLY A 39 -11.13 -12.39 9.73
C GLY A 39 -12.50 -13.08 9.64
N PRO A 40 -13.17 -13.31 10.78
CA PRO A 40 -14.44 -14.04 10.85
C PRO A 40 -15.62 -13.30 10.19
N ASP A 41 -15.51 -11.99 9.98
CA ASP A 41 -16.49 -11.11 9.37
C ASP A 41 -16.19 -10.78 7.89
N GLY A 42 -15.18 -11.44 7.30
CA GLY A 42 -14.72 -11.16 5.94
C GLY A 42 -13.72 -10.01 5.83
N SER A 43 -13.33 -9.39 6.95
CA SER A 43 -12.18 -8.49 7.01
C SER A 43 -10.87 -9.22 6.67
N ILE A 44 -9.82 -8.46 6.38
CA ILE A 44 -8.46 -9.00 6.27
C ILE A 44 -7.70 -8.59 7.53
N VAL A 45 -7.49 -9.58 8.40
CA VAL A 45 -6.72 -9.42 9.62
C VAL A 45 -5.25 -9.16 9.32
N HIS A 46 -4.74 -9.74 8.23
CA HIS A 46 -3.37 -9.56 7.75
C HIS A 46 -3.20 -10.09 6.33
N ALA A 47 -2.64 -9.29 5.41
CA ALA A 47 -2.21 -9.76 4.10
C ALA A 47 -0.82 -9.22 3.77
N GLU A 48 0.02 -10.04 3.14
CA GLU A 48 1.29 -9.59 2.57
C GLU A 48 1.16 -9.48 1.05
N ILE A 49 1.58 -8.34 0.50
CA ILE A 49 1.71 -8.14 -0.95
C ILE A 49 3.15 -7.85 -1.34
N GLU A 50 3.52 -8.27 -2.54
CA GLU A 50 4.79 -7.97 -3.17
C GLU A 50 4.64 -7.01 -4.35
N ILE A 51 5.49 -5.98 -4.37
CA ILE A 51 5.58 -4.99 -5.46
C ILE A 51 7.06 -4.75 -5.75
N GLY A 52 7.54 -5.11 -6.95
CA GLY A 52 8.94 -4.88 -7.33
C GLY A 52 9.97 -5.47 -6.34
N GLY A 53 9.66 -6.58 -5.69
CA GLY A 53 10.49 -7.22 -4.65
C GLY A 53 10.33 -6.68 -3.23
N ALA A 54 9.72 -5.49 -3.06
CA ALA A 54 9.34 -4.95 -1.76
C ALA A 54 8.06 -5.64 -1.25
N VAL A 55 7.93 -5.77 0.08
CA VAL A 55 6.71 -6.31 0.70
C VAL A 55 6.10 -5.34 1.68
N LEU A 56 4.78 -5.23 1.57
CA LEU A 56 3.93 -4.47 2.45
C LEU A 56 2.92 -5.40 3.11
N ILE A 57 2.54 -5.07 4.33
CA ILE A 57 1.40 -5.65 5.04
C ILE A 57 0.20 -4.73 4.82
N VAL A 58 -0.98 -5.30 4.58
CA VAL A 58 -2.26 -4.58 4.52
C VAL A 58 -3.24 -5.24 5.49
N GLU A 59 -3.84 -4.44 6.37
CA GLU A 59 -4.81 -4.89 7.37
C GLU A 59 -6.05 -4.00 7.34
N ASP A 60 -7.21 -4.58 7.61
CA ASP A 60 -8.40 -3.81 7.99
C ASP A 60 -8.24 -3.24 9.41
N ALA A 61 -8.87 -2.09 9.65
CA ALA A 61 -8.99 -1.56 11.00
C ALA A 61 -9.76 -2.53 11.91
N ASP A 62 -9.23 -2.80 13.10
CA ASP A 62 -9.87 -3.57 14.15
C ASP A 62 -9.67 -2.85 15.50
N PRO A 63 -10.66 -2.06 15.96
CA PRO A 63 -10.60 -1.36 17.23
C PRO A 63 -10.40 -2.29 18.43
N ASN A 64 -10.84 -3.55 18.37
CA ASN A 64 -10.70 -4.49 19.49
C ASN A 64 -9.24 -4.95 19.65
N ARG A 65 -8.44 -4.89 18.57
CA ARG A 65 -6.99 -5.17 18.57
C ARG A 65 -6.15 -3.90 18.67
N GLY A 66 -6.77 -2.72 18.79
CA GLY A 66 -6.08 -1.44 18.78
C GLY A 66 -5.53 -1.04 17.41
N VAL A 67 -6.03 -1.64 16.33
CA VAL A 67 -5.59 -1.39 14.94
C VAL A 67 -6.54 -0.37 14.32
N GLN A 68 -6.04 0.83 14.02
CA GLN A 68 -6.88 1.94 13.56
C GLN A 68 -6.43 2.46 12.19
N ALA A 69 -7.37 2.62 11.27
CA ALA A 69 -7.15 3.30 10.00
C ALA A 69 -7.35 4.82 10.15
N PRO A 70 -6.74 5.63 9.25
CA PRO A 70 -7.10 7.04 9.09
C PRO A 70 -8.61 7.22 8.82
N PRO A 71 -9.18 8.40 9.11
CA PRO A 71 -10.55 8.72 8.69
C PRO A 71 -10.64 8.72 7.16
N ALA A 72 -11.84 8.49 6.62
CA ALA A 72 -12.05 8.37 5.17
C ALA A 72 -11.59 9.60 4.35
N GLY A 73 -11.58 10.79 4.96
CA GLY A 73 -11.06 12.02 4.35
C GLY A 73 -9.53 12.19 4.41
N GLY A 74 -8.82 11.21 4.95
CA GLY A 74 -7.38 11.27 5.18
C GLY A 74 -6.98 12.16 6.36
N LEU A 75 -5.67 12.30 6.55
CA LEU A 75 -5.07 13.20 7.54
C LEU A 75 -4.58 14.47 6.85
N ALA A 76 -4.52 15.59 7.58
CA ALA A 76 -3.96 16.85 7.04
C ALA A 76 -2.48 16.74 6.62
N GLY A 77 -1.78 15.72 7.11
CA GLY A 77 -0.43 15.36 6.72
C GLY A 77 -0.07 13.96 7.21
N THR A 78 1.11 13.47 6.81
CA THR A 78 1.64 12.18 7.27
C THR A 78 3.10 12.33 7.72
N PRO A 79 3.50 11.74 8.85
CA PRO A 79 4.91 11.69 9.26
C PRO A 79 5.69 10.58 8.51
N VAL A 80 5.01 9.74 7.74
CA VAL A 80 5.59 8.60 7.02
C VAL A 80 5.24 8.67 5.54
N PHE A 81 6.26 8.56 4.69
CA PHE A 81 6.11 8.44 3.23
C PHE A 81 6.65 7.08 2.80
N GLN A 82 5.94 6.42 1.88
CA GLN A 82 6.43 5.23 1.20
C GLN A 82 6.82 5.61 -0.23
N TYR A 83 8.07 5.37 -0.58
CA TYR A 83 8.59 5.60 -1.92
C TYR A 83 8.67 4.27 -2.66
N LEU A 84 8.08 4.21 -3.83
CA LEU A 84 8.12 3.06 -4.72
C LEU A 84 8.69 3.49 -6.06
N TYR A 85 9.77 2.83 -6.48
CA TYR A 85 10.27 2.97 -7.84
C TYR A 85 9.43 2.12 -8.79
N VAL A 86 9.07 2.71 -9.92
CA VAL A 86 8.32 2.05 -10.99
C VAL A 86 9.01 2.35 -12.32
N GLU A 87 8.82 1.48 -13.30
CA GLU A 87 9.44 1.62 -14.62
C GLU A 87 8.85 2.82 -15.39
N ASP A 88 7.55 3.04 -15.29
CA ASP A 88 6.82 4.14 -15.93
C ASP A 88 5.93 4.87 -14.91
N VAL A 89 6.42 6.01 -14.42
CA VAL A 89 5.71 6.80 -13.41
C VAL A 89 4.46 7.48 -13.98
N ASP A 90 4.48 7.86 -15.26
CA ASP A 90 3.35 8.56 -15.89
C ASP A 90 2.18 7.60 -16.08
N ALA A 91 2.45 6.38 -16.56
CA ALA A 91 1.44 5.34 -16.70
C ALA A 91 0.84 4.94 -15.34
N VAL A 92 1.68 4.76 -14.31
CA VAL A 92 1.22 4.41 -12.96
C VAL A 92 0.36 5.53 -12.35
N VAL A 93 0.78 6.79 -12.48
CA VAL A 93 0.01 7.93 -11.99
C VAL A 93 -1.32 8.06 -12.72
N ALA A 94 -1.33 7.95 -14.05
CA ALA A 94 -2.56 8.00 -14.83
C ALA A 94 -3.56 6.92 -14.39
N ARG A 95 -3.07 5.68 -14.21
CA ARG A 95 -3.86 4.54 -13.74
C ARG A 95 -4.39 4.72 -12.32
N ALA A 96 -3.56 5.21 -11.41
CA ALA A 96 -3.96 5.47 -10.03
C ALA A 96 -5.08 6.50 -9.96
N VAL A 97 -4.97 7.60 -10.72
CA VAL A 97 -5.98 8.66 -10.78
C VAL A 97 -7.27 8.16 -11.41
N GLU A 98 -7.20 7.37 -12.50
CA GLU A 98 -8.36 6.73 -13.12
C GLU A 98 -9.14 5.88 -12.11
N LEU A 99 -8.43 5.17 -11.23
CA LEU A 99 -9.01 4.33 -10.18
C LEU A 99 -9.35 5.08 -8.88
N GLY A 100 -9.31 6.41 -8.90
CA GLY A 100 -9.81 7.28 -7.83
C GLY A 100 -8.78 7.77 -6.83
N ALA A 101 -7.48 7.63 -7.10
CA ALA A 101 -6.44 8.21 -6.25
C ALA A 101 -6.31 9.74 -6.47
N THR A 102 -5.92 10.45 -5.41
CA THR A 102 -5.64 11.89 -5.47
C THR A 102 -4.16 12.15 -5.76
N LEU A 103 -3.87 12.87 -6.83
CA LEU A 103 -2.50 13.31 -7.15
C LEU A 103 -2.16 14.60 -6.38
N HIS A 104 -1.30 14.50 -5.36
CA HIS A 104 -0.82 15.67 -4.59
C HIS A 104 0.33 16.42 -5.27
N ARG A 105 1.25 15.70 -5.92
CA ARG A 105 2.38 16.25 -6.67
C ARG A 105 2.61 15.38 -7.90
N GLY A 106 2.54 15.99 -9.07
CA GLY A 106 2.83 15.30 -10.32
C GLY A 106 4.30 14.88 -10.44
N PRO A 107 4.59 13.91 -11.33
CA PRO A 107 5.95 13.62 -11.77
C PRO A 107 6.65 14.92 -12.19
N ARG A 108 7.92 15.03 -11.85
CA ARG A 108 8.76 16.14 -12.28
C ARG A 108 9.96 15.53 -12.99
N GLU A 109 10.24 16.05 -14.17
CA GLU A 109 11.50 15.77 -14.84
C GLU A 109 12.66 16.10 -13.89
N PRO A 110 13.71 15.25 -13.84
CA PRO A 110 14.88 15.57 -13.06
C PRO A 110 15.42 16.91 -13.52
N VAL A 111 15.50 17.89 -12.63
CA VAL A 111 16.26 19.11 -12.90
C VAL A 111 17.73 18.72 -12.84
N LEU A 112 18.27 18.28 -13.97
CA LEU A 112 19.72 18.12 -14.15
C LEU A 112 20.32 19.51 -13.92
N ARG A 113 21.11 19.63 -12.83
CA ARG A 113 21.97 20.78 -12.57
C ARG A 113 23.36 20.47 -13.07
#